data_AF-A0A1R4IZN2-F1
#
_entry.id   AF-A0A1R4IZN2-F1
#
_cell.length_a   1.000
_cell.length_b   1.000
_cell.length_c   1.000
_cell.angle_alpha   90.00
_cell.angle_beta   90.00
_cell.angle_gamma   90.00
#
_symmetry.space_group_name_H-M   'P 1'
#
loop_
_entity.id
_entity.type
_entity.pdbx_description
1 polymer ?
#
loop_
_entity_poly.entity_id
_entity_poly.type
_entity_poly.pdbx_seq_one_letter_code
_entity_poly.pdbx_strand_id
1 'polypeptide(L)'
;MALNIREVVEAQIADKISKGEALEQKIAAAEEVAAALATAQKEVTTARRDALNAGWTETELKRLGLAGSRAPRTRKPRVATPSE
;
A
#
# COMPACT_ATOMS: atom_id res chain seq x y z
N MET A 1 -10.70 -22.16 -39.76
CA MET A 1 -11.97 -22.25 -38.99
C MET A 1 -12.30 -20.85 -38.49
N ALA A 2 -13.42 -20.28 -38.92
CA ALA A 2 -13.90 -19.02 -38.37
C ALA A 2 -14.58 -19.32 -37.02
N LEU A 3 -14.11 -18.70 -35.95
CA LEU A 3 -14.74 -18.80 -34.64
C LEU A 3 -16.16 -18.23 -34.73
N ASN A 4 -17.14 -18.93 -34.15
CA ASN A 4 -18.49 -18.39 -34.08
C ASN A 4 -18.48 -17.15 -33.18
N ILE A 5 -19.21 -16.10 -33.58
CA ILE A 5 -19.31 -14.85 -32.80
C ILE A 5 -19.70 -15.13 -31.34
N ARG A 6 -20.57 -16.13 -31.12
CA ARG A 6 -20.96 -16.59 -29.77
C ARG A 6 -19.75 -17.04 -28.93
N GLU A 7 -18.85 -17.84 -29.48
CA GLU A 7 -17.67 -18.35 -28.77
C GLU A 7 -16.70 -17.23 -28.41
N VAL A 8 -16.53 -16.26 -29.31
CA VAL A 8 -15.69 -15.07 -29.06
C VAL A 8 -16.27 -14.22 -27.92
N VAL A 9 -17.59 -14.01 -27.93
CA VAL A 9 -18.29 -13.23 -26.89
C VAL A 9 -18.23 -13.94 -25.54
N GLU A 10 -18.44 -15.27 -25.51
CA GLU A 10 -18.34 -16.07 -24.29
C GLU A 10 -16.93 -16.03 -23.70
N ALA A 11 -15.89 -16.18 -24.53
CA ALA A 11 -14.49 -16.07 -24.09
C ALA A 11 -14.17 -14.67 -23.53
N GLN A 12 -14.68 -13.61 -24.16
CA GLN A 12 -14.51 -12.24 -23.67
C GLN A 12 -15.23 -11.99 -22.34
N ILE A 13 -16.43 -12.54 -22.15
CA ILE A 13 -17.17 -12.43 -20.90
C ILE A 13 -16.43 -13.19 -19.79
N ALA A 14 -15.98 -14.42 -20.06
CA ALA A 14 -15.22 -15.21 -19.10
C ALA A 14 -13.92 -14.51 -18.65
N ASP A 15 -13.18 -13.92 -19.60
CA ASP A 15 -11.97 -13.15 -19.31
C ASP A 15 -12.27 -11.91 -18.46
N LYS A 16 -13.36 -11.18 -18.75
CA LYS A 16 -13.79 -10.03 -17.93
C LYS A 16 -14.17 -10.44 -16.51
N ILE A 17 -14.89 -11.54 -16.34
CA ILE A 17 -15.28 -12.05 -15.02
C ILE A 17 -14.03 -12.42 -14.22
N SER A 18 -13.13 -13.22 -14.81
CA SER A 18 -11.89 -13.65 -14.13
C SER A 18 -11.01 -12.45 -13.72
N LYS A 19 -10.89 -11.43 -14.58
CA LYS A 19 -10.17 -10.20 -14.25
C LYS A 19 -10.87 -9.39 -13.16
N GLY A 20 -12.21 -9.38 -13.15
CA GLY A 20 -13.02 -8.73 -12.12
C GLY A 20 -12.81 -9.36 -10.75
N GLU A 21 -12.91 -10.69 -10.67
CA GLU A 21 -12.67 -11.45 -9.44
C GLU A 21 -11.23 -11.27 -8.92
N ALA A 22 -10.24 -11.29 -9.82
CA ALA A 22 -8.85 -11.04 -9.46
C ALA A 22 -8.67 -9.62 -8.89
N LEU A 23 -9.33 -8.61 -9.48
CA LEU A 23 -9.28 -7.24 -8.98
C LEU A 23 -9.92 -7.13 -7.59
N GLU A 24 -11.11 -7.72 -7.40
CA GLU A 24 -11.81 -7.74 -6.12
C GLU A 24 -10.94 -8.34 -5.01
N GLN A 25 -10.31 -9.49 -5.27
CA GLN A 25 -9.39 -10.13 -4.33
C GLN A 25 -8.20 -9.23 -3.97
N LYS A 26 -7.63 -8.50 -4.95
CA LYS A 26 -6.52 -7.60 -4.70
C LYS A 26 -6.93 -6.35 -3.92
N ILE A 27 -8.14 -5.83 -4.17
CA ILE A 27 -8.70 -4.72 -3.39
C ILE A 27 -8.91 -5.16 -1.94
N ALA A 28 -9.55 -6.31 -1.72
CA ALA A 28 -9.78 -6.84 -0.37
C ALA A 28 -8.46 -7.04 0.39
N ALA A 29 -7.44 -7.62 -0.25
CA ALA A 29 -6.12 -7.78 0.35
C ALA A 29 -5.44 -6.43 0.68
N ALA A 30 -5.60 -5.42 -0.18
CA ALA A 30 -5.07 -4.09 0.07
C ALA A 30 -5.76 -3.41 1.26
N GLU A 31 -7.08 -3.57 1.39
CA GLU A 31 -7.87 -3.05 2.50
C GLU A 31 -7.49 -3.71 3.83
N GLU A 32 -7.31 -5.04 3.83
CA GLU A 32 -6.86 -5.79 5.00
C GLU A 32 -5.48 -5.33 5.49
N VAL A 33 -4.51 -5.22 4.57
CA VAL A 33 -3.17 -4.73 4.88
C VAL A 33 -3.21 -3.28 5.37
N ALA A 34 -4.06 -2.43 4.79
CA ALA A 34 -4.23 -1.06 5.24
C ALA A 34 -4.79 -0.98 6.68
N ALA A 35 -5.77 -1.82 7.01
CA ALA A 35 -6.31 -1.94 8.36
C ALA A 35 -5.26 -2.44 9.36
N ALA A 36 -4.49 -3.47 9.00
CA ALA A 36 -3.40 -3.97 9.83
C ALA A 36 -2.32 -2.90 10.08
N LEU A 37 -1.93 -2.16 9.03
CA LEU A 37 -0.98 -1.06 9.13
C LEU A 37 -1.48 0.07 10.04
N ALA A 38 -2.77 0.42 9.96
CA ALA A 38 -3.38 1.41 10.83
C ALA A 38 -3.33 0.99 12.32
N THR A 39 -3.57 -0.29 12.61
CA THR A 39 -3.45 -0.84 13.96
C THR A 39 -2.00 -0.82 14.45
N ALA A 40 -1.06 -1.29 13.64
CA ALA A 40 0.36 -1.26 13.97
C ALA A 40 0.87 0.18 14.24
N GLN A 41 0.40 1.17 13.48
CA GLN A 41 0.74 2.58 13.71
C GLN A 41 0.22 3.11 15.05
N LYS A 42 -0.98 2.70 15.46
CA LYS A 42 -1.53 3.05 16.78
C LYS A 42 -0.67 2.44 17.88
N GLU A 43 -0.32 1.16 17.77
CA GLU A 43 0.53 0.46 18.74
C GLU A 43 1.91 1.11 18.86
N VAL A 44 2.56 1.45 17.73
CA VAL A 44 3.83 2.19 17.73
C VAL A 44 3.69 3.53 18.45
N THR A 45 2.58 4.24 18.25
CA THR A 45 2.33 5.53 18.92
C THR A 45 2.15 5.35 20.43
N THR A 46 1.41 4.32 20.84
CA THR A 46 1.22 3.97 22.25
C THR A 46 2.56 3.61 22.90
N ALA A 47 3.31 2.67 22.31
CA ALA A 47 4.62 2.26 22.81
C ALA A 47 5.61 3.44 22.90
N ARG A 48 5.55 4.38 21.95
CA ARG A 48 6.36 5.60 22.00
C ARG A 48 5.97 6.50 23.18
N ARG A 49 4.67 6.67 23.45
CA ARG A 49 4.20 7.44 24.62
C ARG A 49 4.65 6.77 25.92
N ASP A 50 4.54 5.46 25.99
CA ASP A 50 4.95 4.70 27.18
C ASP A 50 6.46 4.81 27.42
N ALA A 51 7.27 4.77 26.36
CA ALA A 51 8.71 5.01 26.46
C ALA A 51 9.02 6.42 27.01
N LEU A 52 8.36 7.46 26.49
CA LEU A 52 8.52 8.83 26.98
C LEU A 52 8.09 8.96 28.46
N ASN A 53 6.99 8.33 28.85
CA ASN A 53 6.52 8.30 30.24
C ASN A 53 7.49 7.56 31.17
N ALA A 54 8.19 6.54 30.68
CA ALA A 54 9.24 5.82 31.39
C ALA A 54 10.56 6.62 31.51
N GLY A 55 10.60 7.87 31.04
CA GLY A 55 11.74 8.77 31.17
C GLY A 55 12.72 8.73 29.99
N TRP A 56 12.40 8.01 28.91
CA TRP A 56 13.19 8.07 27.68
C TRP A 56 13.03 9.43 27.02
N THR A 57 14.12 10.00 26.56
CA THR A 57 14.08 11.22 25.75
C THR A 57 13.89 10.89 24.28
N GLU A 58 13.22 11.79 23.57
CA GLU A 58 13.05 11.73 22.12
C GLU A 58 14.40 11.62 21.37
N THR A 59 15.46 12.21 21.93
CA THR A 59 16.82 12.14 21.38
C THR A 59 17.43 10.75 21.51
N GLU A 60 17.23 10.06 22.62
CA GLU A 60 17.68 8.69 22.84
C GLU A 60 16.95 7.72 21.91
N LEU A 61 15.63 7.86 21.79
CA LEU A 61 14.84 7.06 20.86
C LEU A 61 15.29 7.26 19.40
N LYS A 62 15.66 8.49 19.01
CA LYS A 62 16.21 8.77 17.67
C LYS A 62 17.60 8.17 17.46
N ARG A 63 18.48 8.24 18.46
CA ARG A 63 19.82 7.63 18.40
C ARG A 63 19.76 6.11 18.24
N LEU A 64 18.74 5.48 18.83
CA LEU A 64 18.47 4.05 18.69
C LEU A 64 17.70 3.69 17.41
N GLY A 65 17.30 4.67 16.59
CA GLY A 65 16.51 4.44 15.38
C GLY A 65 15.04 4.06 15.63
N LEU A 66 14.58 4.15 16.88
CA LEU A 66 13.22 3.78 17.31
C LEU A 66 12.21 4.92 17.12
N ALA A 67 12.67 6.16 17.08
CA ALA A 67 11.87 7.31 16.64
C ALA A 67 12.28 7.64 15.20
N GLY A 68 11.45 7.20 14.25
CA GLY A 68 11.74 7.30 12.83
C GLY A 68 12.09 8.72 12.39
N SER A 69 13.30 8.87 11.83
CA SER A 69 13.53 9.87 10.80
C SER A 69 12.50 9.63 9.71
N ARG A 70 11.68 10.66 9.42
CA ARG A 70 10.59 10.66 8.43
C ARG A 70 10.83 9.68 7.29
N ALA A 71 9.83 8.84 6.98
CA ALA A 71 9.83 8.00 5.79
C ALA A 71 10.38 8.79 4.59
N PRO A 72 11.33 8.23 3.81
CA PRO A 72 11.93 8.94 2.70
C PRO A 72 10.82 9.36 1.73
N ARG A 73 10.54 10.67 1.67
CA ARG A 73 9.66 11.24 0.66
C ARG A 73 10.31 10.93 -0.67
N THR A 74 9.75 9.95 -1.38
CA THR A 74 10.07 9.69 -2.78
C THR A 74 9.77 10.97 -3.56
N ARG A 75 10.81 11.77 -3.81
CA ARG A 75 10.70 12.93 -4.70
C ARG A 75 10.43 12.37 -6.09
N LYS A 76 9.21 12.55 -6.59
CA LYS A 76 8.86 12.21 -7.96
C LYS A 76 9.79 12.99 -8.90
N PRO A 77 10.58 12.34 -9.76
CA PRO A 77 11.40 13.07 -10.72
C PRO A 77 10.49 13.88 -11.64
N ARG A 78 10.83 15.16 -11.81
CA ARG A 78 10.15 16.07 -12.74
C ARG A 78 10.42 15.55 -14.14
N VAL A 79 9.43 14.96 -14.77
CA VAL A 79 9.49 14.59 -16.19
C VAL A 79 9.72 15.88 -16.97
N ALA A 80 10.88 16.00 -17.61
CA ALA A 80 11.15 17.05 -18.57
C ALA A 80 10.36 16.70 -19.84
N THR A 81 9.30 17.44 -20.11
CA THR A 81 8.60 17.40 -21.39
C THR A 81 9.58 17.91 -22.46
N PRO A 82 9.91 17.14 -23.51
CA PRO A 82 10.62 17.70 -24.64
C PRO A 82 9.70 18.70 -25.35
N SER A 83 10.16 19.94 -25.46
CA SER A 83 9.54 20.91 -26.35
C SER A 83 9.79 20.48 -27.79
N GLU A 84 8.73 20.30 -28.56
CA GLU A 84 8.74 20.22 -30.02
C GLU A 84 8.54 21.63 -30.60
#